data_AF-A0A386HQY7-F1
#
_entry.id   AF-A0A386HQY7-F1
#
_cell.length_a   1.000
_cell.length_b   1.000
_cell.length_c   1.000
_cell.angle_alpha   90.00
_cell.angle_beta   90.00
_cell.angle_gamma   90.00
#
_symmetry.space_group_name_H-M   'P 1'
#
loop_
_entity.id
_entity.type
_entity.pdbx_description
1 polymer ?
#
loop_
_entity_poly.entity_id
_entity_poly.type
_entity_poly.pdbx_seq_one_letter_code
_entity_poly.pdbx_strand_id
1 'polypeptide(L)'
;MMATNTIIPFEATHPGTLIKDELEVRDHITQKDLAMLLGVKPSFLNEIIKGKRPITADIAILLEKALDISADYWMRFQSQYEIDLAKIKKKNINKIKLIEIWSIITKYIPVKYFSKKGYLSEDISSNISIIQEIYSVQSIDGFVKKFAEKKFAFFKKSEKLQIDEKNMIAWTSLVEYEADKKETNTFHFENLPHLNRELQEIFFKNNNVMDLVEKKLSQYGIKFLLIDKLEKTPIV
;
A
#
# COMPACT_ATOMS: atom_id res chain seq x y z
N MET A 1 -11.98 4.50 -11.04
CA MET A 1 -10.89 4.14 -11.97
C MET A 1 -9.60 3.94 -11.18
N MET A 2 -8.69 3.13 -11.75
CA MET A 2 -7.35 2.76 -11.25
C MET A 2 -7.27 1.50 -10.37
N ALA A 3 -7.63 0.36 -10.94
CA ALA A 3 -6.67 -0.74 -10.92
C ALA A 3 -5.58 -0.35 -11.93
N THR A 4 -4.43 0.10 -11.47
CA THR A 4 -3.24 0.16 -12.32
C THR A 4 -2.91 -1.28 -12.63
N ASN A 5 -3.36 -1.76 -13.78
CA ASN A 5 -2.95 -3.07 -14.28
C ASN A 5 -1.46 -2.93 -14.61
N THR A 6 -0.61 -3.04 -13.59
CA THR A 6 0.83 -2.88 -13.74
C THR A 6 1.32 -4.12 -14.47
N ILE A 7 1.39 -4.01 -15.80
CA ILE A 7 1.84 -5.08 -16.68
C ILE A 7 3.32 -5.29 -16.42
N ILE A 8 3.65 -6.42 -15.80
CA ILE A 8 5.01 -6.88 -15.61
C ILE A 8 5.30 -7.88 -16.74
N PRO A 9 6.29 -7.62 -17.61
CA PRO A 9 6.65 -8.57 -18.66
C PRO A 9 7.20 -9.86 -18.04
N PHE A 10 7.04 -10.98 -18.75
CA PHE A 10 7.60 -12.27 -18.33
C PHE A 10 9.14 -12.27 -18.43
N GLU A 11 9.66 -11.69 -19.51
CA GLU A 11 11.09 -11.54 -19.79
C GLU A 11 11.35 -10.16 -20.41
N ALA A 12 12.52 -9.57 -20.12
CA ALA A 12 12.95 -8.31 -20.71
C ALA A 12 13.76 -8.58 -21.99
N THR A 13 13.30 -8.07 -23.12
CA THR A 13 13.99 -8.25 -24.42
C THR A 13 15.07 -7.20 -24.61
N HIS A 14 16.32 -7.62 -24.77
CA HIS A 14 17.45 -6.71 -25.00
C HIS A 14 17.44 -6.18 -26.45
N PRO A 15 17.74 -4.89 -26.73
CA PRO A 15 17.74 -4.37 -28.10
C PRO A 15 18.75 -5.04 -29.04
N GLY A 16 19.77 -5.68 -28.48
CA GLY A 16 20.71 -6.54 -29.22
C GLY A 16 20.07 -7.71 -29.96
N THR A 17 18.86 -8.15 -29.58
CA THR A 17 18.11 -9.15 -30.36
C THR A 17 17.69 -8.58 -31.71
N LEU A 18 17.26 -7.31 -31.77
CA LEU A 18 16.91 -6.66 -33.03
C LEU A 18 18.13 -6.50 -33.95
N ILE A 19 19.32 -6.23 -33.38
CA ILE A 19 20.56 -6.21 -34.19
C ILE A 19 20.80 -7.58 -34.81
N LYS A 20 20.58 -8.65 -34.06
CA LYS A 20 20.71 -10.01 -34.56
C LYS A 20 19.70 -10.31 -35.67
N ASP A 21 18.44 -9.94 -35.46
CA ASP A 21 17.37 -10.16 -36.43
C ASP A 21 17.64 -9.40 -37.75
N GLU A 22 18.11 -8.13 -37.66
CA GLU A 22 18.50 -7.35 -38.84
C GLU A 22 19.70 -7.96 -39.59
N LEU A 23 20.68 -8.51 -38.88
CA LEU A 23 21.82 -9.21 -39.49
C LEU A 23 21.43 -10.53 -40.15
N GLU A 24 20.41 -11.23 -39.64
CA GLU A 24 19.90 -12.47 -40.23
C GLU A 24 19.08 -12.22 -41.50
N VAL A 25 18.43 -11.06 -41.61
CA VAL A 25 17.60 -10.70 -42.77
C VAL A 25 18.41 -10.01 -43.86
N ARG A 26 19.51 -9.33 -43.52
CA ARG A 26 20.33 -8.58 -44.48
C ARG A 26 21.53 -9.40 -44.96
N ASP A 27 21.40 -10.02 -46.13
CA ASP A 27 22.45 -10.86 -46.73
C ASP A 27 23.77 -10.13 -47.06
N HIS A 28 23.78 -8.80 -47.09
CA HIS A 28 24.92 -7.99 -47.53
C HIS A 28 25.79 -7.45 -46.38
N ILE A 29 25.43 -7.70 -45.11
CA ILE A 29 26.16 -7.16 -43.96
C ILE A 29 26.41 -8.26 -42.92
N THR A 30 27.68 -8.60 -42.69
CA THR A 30 28.03 -9.54 -41.61
C THR A 30 28.21 -8.80 -40.29
N GLN A 31 28.19 -9.54 -39.18
CA GLN A 31 28.50 -8.98 -37.86
C GLN A 31 29.89 -8.32 -37.82
N LYS A 32 30.87 -8.84 -38.58
CA LYS A 32 32.21 -8.24 -38.65
C LYS A 32 32.18 -6.90 -39.39
N ASP A 33 31.41 -6.83 -40.48
CA ASP A 33 31.26 -5.61 -41.27
C ASP A 33 30.52 -4.54 -40.46
N LEU A 34 29.45 -4.91 -39.78
CA LEU A 34 28.72 -4.00 -38.89
C LEU A 34 29.62 -3.49 -37.75
N ALA A 35 30.43 -4.35 -37.13
CA ALA A 35 31.39 -3.93 -36.10
C ALA A 35 32.42 -2.94 -36.64
N MET A 36 32.89 -3.16 -37.88
CA MET A 36 33.80 -2.26 -38.57
C MET A 36 33.16 -0.89 -38.84
N LEU A 37 31.92 -0.86 -39.34
CA LEU A 37 31.16 0.38 -39.56
C LEU A 37 30.92 1.17 -38.27
N LEU A 38 30.67 0.46 -37.17
CA LEU A 38 30.50 1.03 -35.83
C LEU A 38 31.82 1.48 -35.18
N GLY A 39 32.98 1.15 -35.77
CA GLY A 39 34.29 1.45 -35.19
C GLY A 39 34.59 0.66 -33.90
N VAL A 40 33.93 -0.48 -33.69
CA VAL A 40 34.09 -1.31 -32.47
C VAL A 40 34.68 -2.69 -32.79
N LYS A 41 35.22 -3.35 -31.78
CA LYS A 41 35.68 -4.75 -31.94
C LYS A 41 34.47 -5.66 -32.20
N PRO A 42 34.59 -6.71 -33.04
CA PRO A 42 33.52 -7.70 -33.22
C PRO A 42 33.05 -8.34 -31.90
N SER A 43 33.97 -8.50 -30.94
CA SER A 43 33.64 -8.98 -29.59
C SER A 43 32.72 -8.03 -28.83
N PHE A 44 32.91 -6.71 -28.98
CA PHE A 44 32.07 -5.69 -28.35
C PHE A 44 30.64 -5.74 -28.91
N LEU A 45 30.49 -5.79 -30.23
CA LEU A 45 29.19 -5.93 -30.87
C LEU A 45 28.50 -7.25 -30.48
N ASN A 46 29.26 -8.35 -30.38
CA ASN A 46 28.74 -9.64 -29.91
C ASN A 46 28.21 -9.57 -28.47
N GLU A 47 28.85 -8.80 -27.59
CA GLU A 47 28.36 -8.60 -26.23
C GLU A 47 27.08 -7.78 -26.18
N ILE A 48 26.90 -6.81 -27.08
CA ILE A 48 25.62 -6.08 -27.24
C ILE A 48 24.53 -7.04 -27.73
N ILE A 49 24.79 -7.82 -28.78
CA ILE A 49 23.84 -8.79 -29.34
C ILE A 49 23.39 -9.80 -28.26
N LYS A 50 24.32 -10.29 -27.44
CA LYS A 50 24.03 -11.22 -26.34
C LYS A 50 23.40 -10.56 -25.10
N GLY A 51 23.13 -9.26 -25.14
CA GLY A 51 22.52 -8.52 -24.02
C GLY A 51 23.42 -8.31 -22.81
N LYS A 52 24.74 -8.46 -22.98
CA LYS A 52 25.74 -8.22 -21.94
C LYS A 52 26.16 -6.75 -21.85
N ARG A 53 25.96 -5.97 -22.91
CA ARG A 53 26.26 -4.54 -22.95
C ARG A 53 25.06 -3.75 -23.48
N PRO A 54 24.78 -2.59 -22.87
CA PRO A 54 23.75 -1.69 -23.37
C PRO A 54 24.19 -1.02 -24.68
N ILE A 55 23.21 -0.57 -25.46
CA ILE A 55 23.45 0.35 -26.57
C ILE A 55 23.60 1.77 -26.01
N THR A 56 24.73 2.42 -26.28
CA THR A 56 24.94 3.83 -25.94
C THR A 56 24.43 4.76 -27.03
N ALA A 57 24.27 6.05 -26.74
CA ALA A 57 23.85 7.04 -27.72
C ALA A 57 24.78 7.10 -28.96
N ASP A 58 26.10 7.02 -28.74
CA ASP A 58 27.07 7.01 -29.83
C ASP A 58 26.86 5.81 -30.77
N ILE A 59 26.64 4.62 -30.18
CA ILE A 59 26.35 3.40 -30.95
C ILE A 59 24.99 3.51 -31.65
N ALA A 60 23.98 4.10 -31.02
CA ALA A 60 22.66 4.28 -31.60
C ALA A 60 22.69 5.16 -32.86
N ILE A 61 23.46 6.26 -32.85
CA ILE A 61 23.64 7.13 -34.03
C ILE A 61 24.32 6.39 -35.18
N LEU A 62 25.33 5.57 -34.87
CA LEU A 62 26.03 4.78 -35.87
C LEU A 62 25.16 3.62 -36.40
N LEU A 63 24.38 2.97 -35.53
CA LEU A 63 23.40 1.95 -35.92
C LEU A 63 22.30 2.53 -36.81
N GLU A 64 21.88 3.78 -36.57
CA GLU A 64 20.94 4.46 -37.46
C GLU A 64 21.50 4.56 -38.88
N LYS A 65 22.75 4.97 -39.04
CA LYS A 65 23.35 5.06 -40.38
C LYS A 65 23.64 3.70 -41.01
N ALA A 66 23.89 2.67 -40.20
CA ALA A 66 24.18 1.33 -40.70
C ALA A 66 22.92 0.51 -41.05
N LEU A 67 21.84 0.65 -40.27
CA LEU A 67 20.64 -0.19 -40.35
C LEU A 67 19.37 0.59 -40.73
N ASP A 68 19.44 1.92 -40.87
CA ASP A 68 18.31 2.81 -41.18
C ASP A 68 17.19 2.78 -40.13
N ILE A 69 17.54 2.50 -38.88
CA ILE A 69 16.64 2.53 -37.73
C ILE A 69 17.05 3.70 -36.83
N SER A 70 16.15 4.66 -36.61
CA SER A 70 16.46 5.90 -35.86
C SER A 70 17.17 5.66 -34.52
N ALA A 71 18.15 6.51 -34.19
CA ALA A 71 18.86 6.45 -32.91
C ALA A 71 17.89 6.57 -31.72
N ASP A 72 16.86 7.41 -31.84
CA ASP A 72 15.79 7.53 -30.84
C ASP A 72 15.08 6.20 -30.56
N TYR A 73 14.83 5.40 -31.61
CA TYR A 73 14.22 4.08 -31.43
C TYR A 73 15.13 3.16 -30.62
N TRP A 74 16.43 3.10 -30.94
CA TRP A 74 17.40 2.30 -30.19
C TRP A 74 17.48 2.72 -28.72
N MET A 75 17.53 4.01 -28.46
CA MET A 75 17.57 4.54 -27.09
C MET A 75 16.29 4.24 -26.32
N ARG A 76 15.12 4.37 -26.96
CA ARG A 76 13.83 3.99 -26.36
C ARG A 76 13.77 2.50 -26.06
N PHE A 77 14.26 1.65 -26.96
CA PHE A 77 14.29 0.21 -26.75
C PHE A 77 15.24 -0.17 -25.59
N GLN A 78 16.45 0.38 -25.56
CA GLN A 78 17.38 0.20 -24.44
C GLN A 78 16.76 0.64 -23.11
N SER A 79 16.12 1.81 -23.09
CA SER A 79 15.44 2.34 -21.89
C SER A 79 14.30 1.41 -21.43
N GLN A 80 13.49 0.93 -22.38
CA GLN A 80 12.38 0.03 -22.10
C GLN A 80 12.88 -1.30 -21.53
N TYR A 81 13.94 -1.88 -22.11
CA TYR A 81 14.59 -3.08 -21.58
C TYR A 81 15.05 -2.90 -20.13
N GLU A 82 15.68 -1.78 -19.80
CA GLU A 82 16.15 -1.49 -18.43
C GLU A 82 14.98 -1.33 -17.44
N ILE A 83 13.91 -0.67 -17.86
CA ILE A 83 12.67 -0.55 -17.08
C ILE A 83 12.07 -1.93 -16.82
N ASP A 84 12.02 -2.79 -17.84
CA ASP A 84 11.42 -4.12 -17.74
C ASP A 84 12.26 -5.05 -16.86
N LEU A 85 13.59 -5.00 -16.99
CA LEU A 85 14.50 -5.64 -16.03
C LEU A 85 14.23 -5.18 -14.59
N ALA A 86 13.99 -3.88 -14.39
CA ALA A 86 13.66 -3.35 -13.07
C ALA A 86 12.29 -3.83 -12.60
N LYS A 87 11.27 -3.93 -13.46
CA LYS A 87 9.93 -4.42 -13.10
C LYS A 87 9.92 -5.88 -12.72
N ILE A 88 10.71 -6.73 -13.39
CA ILE A 88 10.76 -8.18 -13.13
C ILE A 88 11.46 -8.50 -11.79
N LYS A 89 12.30 -7.60 -11.26
CA LYS A 89 12.95 -7.79 -9.97
C LYS A 89 11.90 -7.98 -8.87
N LYS A 90 11.89 -9.15 -8.21
CA LYS A 90 10.98 -9.50 -7.09
C LYS A 90 10.85 -8.40 -6.04
N LYS A 91 11.97 -7.76 -5.67
CA LYS A 91 11.99 -6.62 -4.73
C LYS A 91 11.11 -5.46 -5.19
N ASN A 92 11.17 -5.12 -6.47
CA ASN A 92 10.41 -4.02 -7.05
C ASN A 92 8.94 -4.41 -7.20
N ILE A 93 8.64 -5.65 -7.61
CA ILE A 93 7.27 -6.17 -7.65
C ILE A 93 6.58 -6.01 -6.29
N ASN A 94 7.24 -6.44 -5.21
CA ASN A 94 6.69 -6.33 -3.87
C ASN A 94 6.49 -4.87 -3.45
N LYS A 95 7.48 -4.00 -3.72
CA LYS A 95 7.35 -2.58 -3.41
C LYS A 95 6.22 -1.89 -4.17
N ILE A 96 6.05 -2.19 -5.46
CA ILE A 96 4.96 -1.66 -6.28
C ILE A 96 3.61 -2.04 -5.65
N LYS A 97 3.43 -3.33 -5.31
CA LYS A 97 2.20 -3.79 -4.64
C LYS A 97 1.94 -3.06 -3.33
N LEU A 98 2.94 -2.90 -2.48
CA LEU A 98 2.79 -2.18 -1.21
C LEU A 98 2.39 -0.71 -1.43
N ILE A 99 2.98 -0.03 -2.42
CA ILE A 99 2.63 1.35 -2.77
C ILE A 99 1.19 1.44 -3.28
N GLU A 100 0.76 0.52 -4.15
CA GLU A 100 -0.60 0.47 -4.66
C GLU A 100 -1.62 0.25 -3.53
N ILE A 101 -1.37 -0.74 -2.66
CA ILE A 101 -2.21 -1.02 -1.48
C ILE A 101 -2.31 0.21 -0.58
N TRP A 102 -1.17 0.82 -0.24
CA TRP A 102 -1.12 2.00 0.63
C TRP A 102 -1.86 3.19 0.01
N SER A 103 -1.71 3.42 -1.30
CA SER A 103 -2.43 4.46 -2.04
C SER A 103 -3.95 4.28 -1.98
N ILE A 104 -4.43 3.04 -1.94
CA ILE A 104 -5.86 2.76 -1.74
C ILE A 104 -6.24 3.04 -0.29
N ILE A 105 -5.54 2.48 0.69
CA ILE A 105 -5.83 2.64 2.13
C ILE A 105 -5.91 4.12 2.53
N THR A 106 -4.92 4.93 2.11
CA THR A 106 -4.85 6.36 2.42
C THR A 106 -6.03 7.18 1.91
N LYS A 107 -6.81 6.67 0.93
CA LYS A 107 -8.05 7.33 0.47
C LYS A 107 -9.21 7.15 1.46
N TYR A 108 -9.19 6.12 2.28
CA TYR A 108 -10.27 5.78 3.19
C TYR A 108 -9.92 6.03 4.67
N ILE A 109 -8.63 6.14 5.02
CA ILE A 109 -8.21 6.39 6.40
C ILE A 109 -7.73 7.83 6.66
N PRO A 110 -7.98 8.39 7.85
CA PRO A 110 -7.35 9.64 8.29
C PRO A 110 -5.89 9.41 8.75
N VAL A 111 -4.96 9.35 7.78
CA VAL A 111 -3.53 9.06 8.02
C VAL A 111 -2.90 9.96 9.10
N LYS A 112 -3.18 11.27 9.07
CA LYS A 112 -2.63 12.23 10.04
C LYS A 112 -3.01 11.90 11.48
N TYR A 113 -4.22 11.40 11.69
CA TYR A 113 -4.69 11.02 13.02
C TYR A 113 -3.92 9.80 13.54
N PHE A 114 -3.85 8.73 12.75
CA PHE A 114 -3.14 7.51 13.14
C PHE A 114 -1.64 7.75 13.35
N SER A 115 -1.03 8.62 12.53
CA SER A 115 0.36 9.05 12.72
C SER A 115 0.55 9.84 14.02
N LYS A 116 -0.31 10.84 14.30
CA LYS A 116 -0.23 11.63 15.55
C LYS A 116 -0.43 10.77 16.81
N LYS A 117 -1.23 9.70 16.71
CA LYS A 117 -1.49 8.77 17.81
C LYS A 117 -0.42 7.67 17.95
N GLY A 118 0.58 7.63 17.06
CA GLY A 118 1.69 6.69 17.15
C GLY A 118 1.41 5.28 16.60
N TYR A 119 0.30 5.09 15.87
CA TYR A 119 -0.02 3.79 15.26
C TYR A 119 0.77 3.54 13.95
N LEU A 120 1.25 4.59 13.29
CA LEU A 120 1.98 4.47 12.02
C LEU A 120 3.48 4.67 12.23
N SER A 121 4.26 3.84 11.56
CA SER A 121 5.72 3.83 11.50
C SER A 121 6.25 4.38 10.17
N GLU A 122 7.56 4.40 9.98
CA GLU A 122 8.20 4.75 8.70
C GLU A 122 8.05 3.64 7.64
N ASP A 123 7.75 2.41 8.04
CA ASP A 123 7.63 1.27 7.13
C ASP A 123 6.19 1.07 6.65
N ILE A 124 6.01 1.09 5.32
CA ILE A 124 4.70 0.93 4.68
C ILE A 124 4.12 -0.46 4.93
N SER A 125 4.94 -1.52 4.92
CA SER A 125 4.43 -2.89 5.11
C SER A 125 3.82 -3.06 6.50
N SER A 126 4.52 -2.60 7.53
CA SER A 126 4.06 -2.61 8.91
C SER A 126 2.79 -1.77 9.09
N ASN A 127 2.74 -0.59 8.45
CA ASN A 127 1.56 0.28 8.47
C ASN A 127 0.33 -0.37 7.83
N ILE A 128 0.50 -1.09 6.72
CA ILE A 128 -0.59 -1.83 6.08
C ILE A 128 -1.12 -2.91 7.04
N SER A 129 -0.23 -3.69 7.66
CA SER A 129 -0.62 -4.73 8.61
C SER A 129 -1.39 -4.17 9.81
N ILE A 130 -0.89 -3.07 10.40
CA ILE A 130 -1.54 -2.40 11.54
C ILE A 130 -2.94 -1.90 11.16
N ILE A 131 -3.08 -1.30 9.98
CA ILE A 131 -4.41 -0.84 9.51
C ILE A 131 -5.32 -2.03 9.20
N GLN A 132 -4.81 -3.11 8.63
CA GLN A 132 -5.58 -4.33 8.41
C GLN A 132 -6.09 -4.92 9.73
N GLU A 133 -5.26 -4.90 10.77
CA GLU A 133 -5.62 -5.34 12.13
C GLU A 133 -6.69 -4.43 12.75
N ILE A 134 -6.49 -3.10 12.73
CA ILE A 134 -7.45 -2.12 13.27
C ILE A 134 -8.81 -2.24 12.60
N TYR A 135 -8.85 -2.45 11.29
CA TYR A 135 -10.11 -2.55 10.55
C TYR A 135 -10.66 -3.98 10.50
N SER A 136 -9.95 -4.96 11.07
CA SER A 136 -10.27 -6.38 11.07
C SER A 136 -10.49 -6.96 9.66
N VAL A 137 -9.61 -6.59 8.73
CA VAL A 137 -9.68 -6.99 7.31
C VAL A 137 -8.39 -7.64 6.84
N GLN A 138 -8.51 -8.71 6.07
CA GLN A 138 -7.35 -9.45 5.53
C GLN A 138 -7.01 -9.04 4.08
N SER A 139 -7.87 -8.25 3.42
CA SER A 139 -7.69 -7.84 2.03
C SER A 139 -8.21 -6.43 1.76
N ILE A 140 -7.74 -5.83 0.66
CA ILE A 140 -8.25 -4.54 0.18
C ILE A 140 -9.74 -4.63 -0.13
N ASP A 141 -10.22 -5.73 -0.72
CA ASP A 141 -11.64 -5.89 -1.05
C ASP A 141 -12.50 -5.91 0.22
N GLY A 142 -12.03 -6.61 1.27
CA GLY A 142 -12.68 -6.60 2.58
C GLY A 142 -12.73 -5.20 3.19
N PHE A 143 -11.64 -4.45 3.04
CA PHE A 143 -11.55 -3.06 3.46
C PHE A 143 -12.55 -2.17 2.72
N VAL A 144 -12.61 -2.21 1.39
CA VAL A 144 -13.58 -1.44 0.58
C VAL A 144 -15.02 -1.83 0.92
N LYS A 145 -15.29 -3.12 1.13
CA LYS A 145 -16.61 -3.62 1.53
C LYS A 145 -17.05 -3.07 2.88
N LYS A 146 -16.17 -3.00 3.89
CA LYS A 146 -16.48 -2.42 5.21
C LYS A 146 -16.92 -0.95 5.10
N PHE A 147 -16.31 -0.19 4.20
CA PHE A 147 -16.72 1.19 3.91
C PHE A 147 -18.03 1.29 3.11
N ALA A 148 -18.30 0.35 2.21
CA ALA A 148 -19.53 0.32 1.42
C ALA A 148 -20.78 -0.10 2.22
N GLU A 149 -20.62 -0.99 3.21
CA GLU A 149 -21.74 -1.53 4.00
C GLU A 149 -22.37 -0.53 4.98
N LYS A 150 -21.82 0.69 5.13
CA LYS A 150 -22.36 1.78 5.96
C LYS A 150 -22.93 1.29 7.30
N LYS A 151 -22.15 0.53 8.05
CA LYS A 151 -22.47 0.20 9.45
C LYS A 151 -22.26 1.43 10.32
N PHE A 152 -23.24 2.33 10.34
CA PHE A 152 -23.32 3.27 11.44
C PHE A 152 -23.85 2.49 12.65
N ALA A 153 -22.99 2.25 13.63
CA ALA A 153 -23.45 1.83 14.96
C ALA A 153 -24.51 2.83 15.46
N PHE A 154 -25.36 2.41 16.40
CA PHE A 154 -26.35 3.28 17.03
C PHE A 154 -25.66 4.37 17.86
N PHE A 155 -25.20 5.45 17.21
CA PHE A 155 -24.57 6.58 17.90
C PHE A 155 -25.64 7.52 18.44
N LYS A 156 -25.45 7.98 19.67
CA LYS A 156 -26.05 9.23 20.12
C LYS A 156 -25.33 10.36 19.38
N LYS A 157 -25.95 10.88 18.31
CA LYS A 157 -25.34 11.87 17.41
C LYS A 157 -26.15 13.15 17.34
N SER A 158 -25.45 14.28 17.15
CA SER A 158 -26.09 15.55 16.81
C SER A 158 -26.40 15.59 15.30
N GLU A 159 -27.64 15.88 14.93
CA GLU A 159 -28.07 15.98 13.52
C GLU A 159 -27.56 17.25 12.81
N LYS A 160 -27.01 18.22 13.56
CA LYS A 160 -26.64 19.55 13.04
C LYS A 160 -25.23 19.63 12.45
N LEU A 161 -24.37 18.64 12.67
CA LEU A 161 -22.95 18.71 12.31
C LEU A 161 -22.64 17.85 11.08
N GLN A 162 -21.78 18.38 10.20
CA GLN A 162 -21.28 17.67 9.02
C GLN A 162 -20.45 16.46 9.48
N ILE A 163 -20.88 15.26 9.08
CA ILE A 163 -20.20 13.99 9.40
C ILE A 163 -19.16 13.70 8.34
N ASP A 164 -17.93 13.41 8.75
CA ASP A 164 -16.94 12.79 7.87
C ASP A 164 -17.04 11.27 8.00
N GLU A 165 -17.57 10.61 6.96
CA GLU A 165 -17.75 9.14 6.94
C GLU A 165 -16.43 8.40 7.17
N LYS A 166 -15.29 8.94 6.71
CA LYS A 166 -13.97 8.31 6.90
C LYS A 166 -13.57 8.33 8.35
N ASN A 167 -13.75 9.47 9.02
CA ASN A 167 -13.39 9.62 10.43
C ASN A 167 -14.30 8.78 11.33
N MET A 168 -15.60 8.68 11.01
CA MET A 168 -16.53 7.81 11.75
C MET A 168 -16.14 6.33 11.66
N ILE A 169 -15.87 5.83 10.45
CA ILE A 169 -15.50 4.42 10.25
C ILE A 169 -14.13 4.13 10.86
N ALA A 170 -13.18 5.05 10.74
CA ALA A 170 -11.88 4.94 11.38
C ALA A 170 -11.98 4.91 12.90
N TRP A 171 -12.80 5.79 13.49
CA TRP A 171 -12.99 5.86 14.93
C TRP A 171 -13.65 4.59 15.46
N THR A 172 -14.74 4.14 14.83
CA THR A 172 -15.41 2.89 15.25
C THR A 172 -14.53 1.67 15.14
N SER A 173 -13.79 1.51 14.04
CA SER A 173 -12.86 0.40 13.88
C SER A 173 -11.76 0.45 14.95
N LEU A 174 -11.27 1.65 15.29
CA LEU A 174 -10.30 1.81 16.37
C LEU A 174 -10.89 1.44 17.74
N VAL A 175 -12.15 1.82 18.01
CA VAL A 175 -12.84 1.45 19.26
C VAL A 175 -13.00 -0.07 19.36
N GLU A 176 -13.42 -0.73 18.28
CA GLU A 176 -13.50 -2.20 18.20
C GLU A 176 -12.14 -2.84 18.48
N TYR A 177 -11.09 -2.33 17.82
CA TYR A 177 -9.73 -2.83 17.97
C TYR A 177 -9.17 -2.70 19.40
N GLU A 178 -9.34 -1.53 20.03
CA GLU A 178 -8.90 -1.33 21.42
C GLU A 178 -9.79 -2.10 22.42
N ALA A 179 -11.06 -2.34 22.08
CA ALA A 179 -11.93 -3.19 22.89
C ALA A 179 -11.44 -4.63 22.88
N ASP A 180 -11.05 -5.17 21.73
CA ASP A 180 -10.58 -6.56 21.63
C ASP A 180 -9.31 -6.83 22.42
N LYS A 181 -8.45 -5.81 22.62
CA LYS A 181 -7.27 -5.92 23.49
C LYS A 181 -7.58 -6.00 24.98
N LYS A 182 -8.77 -5.57 25.41
CA LYS A 182 -9.19 -5.64 26.81
C LYS A 182 -9.89 -6.96 27.10
N GLU A 183 -9.31 -7.75 28.00
CA GLU A 183 -9.97 -8.89 28.59
C GLU A 183 -10.87 -8.44 29.75
N THR A 184 -12.08 -9.02 29.82
CA THR A 184 -13.06 -8.76 30.88
C THR A 184 -13.71 -10.08 31.29
N ASN A 185 -14.34 -10.10 32.45
CA ASN A 185 -15.11 -11.28 32.89
C ASN A 185 -16.33 -11.54 31.99
N THR A 186 -17.04 -12.65 32.24
CA THR A 186 -18.32 -12.93 31.57
C THR A 186 -19.40 -11.98 32.08
N PHE A 187 -20.13 -11.37 31.15
CA PHE A 187 -21.28 -10.54 31.49
C PHE A 187 -22.49 -11.39 31.91
N HIS A 188 -23.08 -11.07 33.05
CA HIS A 188 -24.30 -11.70 33.56
C HIS A 188 -25.35 -10.62 33.87
N PHE A 189 -26.52 -10.71 33.22
CA PHE A 189 -27.57 -9.69 33.31
C PHE A 189 -28.13 -9.51 34.73
N GLU A 190 -28.18 -10.58 35.52
CA GLU A 190 -28.68 -10.59 36.90
C GLU A 190 -27.89 -9.68 37.85
N ASN A 191 -26.64 -9.39 37.50
CA ASN A 191 -25.72 -8.60 38.32
C ASN A 191 -25.88 -7.08 38.14
N LEU A 192 -26.70 -6.63 37.18
CA LEU A 192 -26.90 -5.20 36.88
C LEU A 192 -27.36 -4.35 38.08
N PRO A 193 -28.29 -4.79 38.94
CA PRO A 193 -28.70 -4.00 40.11
C PRO A 193 -27.55 -3.77 41.10
N HIS A 194 -26.68 -4.77 41.25
CA HIS A 194 -25.51 -4.69 42.14
C HIS A 194 -24.46 -3.73 41.56
N LEU A 195 -24.15 -3.87 40.27
CA LEU A 195 -23.25 -2.96 39.56
C LEU A 195 -23.73 -1.50 39.66
N ASN A 196 -25.03 -1.23 39.50
CA ASN A 196 -25.57 0.13 39.58
C ASN A 196 -25.34 0.76 40.96
N ARG A 197 -25.53 0.00 42.05
CA ARG A 197 -25.27 0.47 43.41
C ARG A 197 -23.79 0.80 43.61
N GLU A 198 -22.89 -0.08 43.18
CA GLU A 198 -21.45 0.16 43.30
C GLU A 198 -20.98 1.37 42.48
N LEU A 199 -21.54 1.58 41.28
CA LEU A 199 -21.24 2.77 40.47
C LEU A 199 -21.73 4.05 41.15
N GLN A 200 -22.93 4.05 41.75
CA GLN A 200 -23.45 5.20 42.51
C GLN A 200 -22.52 5.57 43.67
N GLU A 201 -21.99 4.59 44.39
CA GLU A 201 -21.01 4.84 45.46
C GLU A 201 -19.70 5.43 44.95
N ILE A 202 -19.20 4.94 43.80
CA ILE A 202 -17.99 5.49 43.16
C ILE A 202 -18.23 6.95 42.76
N PHE A 203 -19.37 7.26 42.16
CA PHE A 203 -19.72 8.63 41.77
C PHE A 203 -19.92 9.54 42.99
N PHE A 204 -20.53 9.05 44.06
CA PHE A 204 -20.71 9.79 45.31
C PHE A 204 -19.37 10.15 45.97
N LYS A 205 -18.41 9.21 45.98
CA LYS A 205 -17.07 9.43 46.53
C LYS A 205 -16.23 10.42 45.70
N ASN A 206 -16.54 10.57 44.41
CA ASN A 206 -15.94 11.53 43.46
C ASN A 206 -14.40 11.59 43.48
N ASN A 207 -13.74 10.44 43.68
CA ASN A 207 -12.30 10.33 43.70
C ASN A 207 -11.86 9.22 42.72
N ASN A 208 -10.90 9.53 41.85
CA ASN A 208 -10.36 8.65 40.82
C ASN A 208 -11.45 7.88 40.05
N VAL A 209 -12.54 8.58 39.73
CA VAL A 209 -13.80 7.99 39.24
C VAL A 209 -13.56 7.16 37.98
N MET A 210 -12.76 7.67 37.03
CA MET A 210 -12.58 7.00 35.73
C MET A 210 -11.89 5.63 35.87
N ASP A 211 -10.82 5.53 36.66
CA ASP A 211 -10.10 4.28 36.90
C ASP A 211 -10.95 3.28 37.70
N LEU A 212 -11.70 3.76 38.70
CA LEU A 212 -12.57 2.92 39.50
C LEU A 212 -13.77 2.39 38.69
N VAL A 213 -14.38 3.22 37.86
CA VAL A 213 -15.46 2.83 36.95
C VAL A 213 -14.95 1.81 35.94
N GLU A 214 -13.79 2.04 35.34
CA GLU A 214 -13.20 1.10 34.37
C GLU A 214 -12.95 -0.28 34.99
N LYS A 215 -12.29 -0.33 36.15
CA LYS A 215 -12.03 -1.57 36.88
C LYS A 215 -13.32 -2.28 37.26
N LYS A 216 -14.29 -1.52 37.76
CA LYS A 216 -15.57 -2.08 38.20
C LYS A 216 -16.36 -2.64 37.03
N LEU A 217 -16.50 -1.91 35.92
CA LEU A 217 -17.17 -2.40 34.71
C LEU A 217 -16.51 -3.66 34.14
N SER A 218 -15.16 -3.72 34.13
CA SER A 218 -14.42 -4.90 33.68
C SER A 218 -14.75 -6.15 34.51
N GLN A 219 -14.92 -6.03 35.83
CA GLN A 219 -15.30 -7.13 36.71
C GLN A 219 -16.67 -7.75 36.36
N TYR A 220 -17.59 -6.94 35.82
CA TYR A 220 -18.91 -7.39 35.37
C TYR A 220 -18.96 -7.75 33.88
N GLY A 221 -17.81 -7.80 33.20
CA GLY A 221 -17.75 -8.16 31.79
C GLY A 221 -18.12 -7.05 30.81
N ILE A 222 -18.03 -5.79 31.25
CA ILE A 222 -18.31 -4.62 30.42
C ILE A 222 -17.00 -3.91 30.09
N LYS A 223 -16.69 -3.80 28.79
CA LYS A 223 -15.51 -3.08 28.30
C LYS A 223 -15.78 -1.57 28.31
N PHE A 224 -15.00 -0.83 29.08
CA PHE A 224 -15.04 0.64 29.11
C PHE A 224 -13.77 1.21 28.48
N LEU A 225 -13.96 2.16 27.56
CA LEU A 225 -12.89 2.78 26.78
C LEU A 225 -13.12 4.28 26.65
N LEU A 226 -12.03 5.05 26.76
CA LEU A 226 -11.99 6.47 26.47
C LEU A 226 -11.06 6.69 25.28
N ILE A 227 -11.64 7.00 24.12
CA ILE A 227 -10.89 7.26 22.89
C ILE A 227 -11.26 8.66 22.40
N ASP A 228 -10.25 9.50 22.22
CA ASP A 228 -10.45 10.85 21.70
C ASP A 228 -11.16 10.80 20.34
N LYS A 229 -12.19 11.64 20.19
CA LYS A 229 -12.91 11.77 18.92
C LYS A 229 -12.03 12.39 17.84
N LEU A 230 -12.19 11.91 16.61
CA LEU A 230 -11.66 12.58 15.43
C LEU A 230 -12.45 13.85 15.11
N GLU A 231 -11.86 14.79 14.36
CA GLU A 231 -12.57 15.96 13.84
C GLU A 231 -13.82 15.54 13.04
N LYS A 232 -14.90 16.33 13.10
CA LYS A 232 -16.16 16.05 12.38
C LYS A 232 -16.79 14.68 12.66
N THR A 233 -16.58 14.19 13.89
CA THR A 233 -17.17 12.94 14.41
C THR A 233 -18.15 13.34 15.52
N PRO A 234 -19.42 13.70 15.21
CA PRO A 234 -20.37 14.24 16.18
C PRO A 234 -21.01 13.13 17.03
N ILE A 235 -20.18 12.26 17.59
CA ILE A 235 -20.56 11.22 18.54
C ILE A 235 -20.47 11.85 19.93
N VAL A 236 -21.55 11.71 20.70
CA VAL A 236 -21.71 12.25 22.06
C VAL A 236 -21.79 11.10 23.06
#